data_AF-A0A554S0I6-F1
#
_entry.id   AF-A0A554S0I6-F1
#
_cell.length_a   1.000
_cell.length_b   1.000
_cell.length_c   1.000
_cell.angle_alpha   90.00
_cell.angle_beta   90.00
_cell.angle_gamma   90.00
#
_symmetry.space_group_name_H-M   'P 1'
#
loop_
_entity.id
_entity.type
_entity.pdbx_description
1 polymer ?
#
loop_
_entity_poly.entity_id
_entity_poly.type
_entity_poly.pdbx_seq_one_letter_code
_entity_poly.pdbx_strand_id
1 'polypeptide(L)' 'MKTADELTPDQVKANAKEWYRRQVEVSRMALGAAWEAHLEWIEEYLKQEVKERLIARGWRFKA' A
#
# COMPACT_ATOMS: atom_id res chain seq x y z
N MET A 1 -26.94 7.86 6.98
CA MET A 1 -25.66 7.37 6.40
C MET A 1 -24.85 6.83 7.56
N LYS A 2 -24.60 5.51 7.62
CA LYS A 2 -23.66 4.98 8.63
C LYS A 2 -22.28 5.51 8.27
N THR A 3 -21.75 6.37 9.15
CA THR A 3 -20.39 6.89 9.08
C THR A 3 -19.40 5.74 9.01
N ALA A 4 -18.32 5.96 8.26
CA ALA A 4 -17.24 5.03 7.98
C ALA A 4 -17.00 4.02 9.11
N ASP A 5 -17.08 2.74 8.75
CA ASP A 5 -16.57 1.62 9.54
C ASP A 5 -15.23 2.04 10.18
N GLU A 6 -15.22 2.23 11.51
CA GLU A 6 -14.01 2.48 12.28
C GLU A 6 -13.17 1.19 12.28
N LEU A 7 -12.42 0.99 11.19
CA LEU A 7 -11.47 -0.11 11.10
C LEU A 7 -10.50 -0.03 12.28
N THR A 8 -10.34 -1.14 12.98
CA THR A 8 -9.33 -1.26 14.03
C THR A 8 -7.92 -1.09 13.44
N PRO A 9 -6.91 -0.73 14.25
CA PRO A 9 -5.53 -0.64 13.77
C PRO A 9 -5.04 -1.89 13.05
N ASP A 10 -5.45 -3.07 13.49
CA ASP A 10 -5.05 -4.32 12.85
C ASP A 10 -5.78 -4.58 11.53
N GLN A 11 -7.05 -4.17 11.42
CA GLN A 11 -7.76 -4.18 10.14
C GLN A 11 -7.14 -3.19 9.14
N VAL A 12 -6.72 -2.00 9.59
CA VAL A 12 -6.03 -1.04 8.73
C VAL A 12 -4.70 -1.59 8.23
N LYS A 13 -3.90 -2.21 9.10
CA LYS A 13 -2.65 -2.88 8.70
C LYS A 13 -2.91 -4.03 7.72
N ALA A 14 -3.92 -4.86 7.99
CA ALA A 14 -4.28 -5.96 7.11
C ALA A 14 -4.69 -5.46 5.72
N ASN A 15 -5.53 -4.43 5.66
CA ASN A 15 -5.97 -3.81 4.40
C ASN A 15 -4.80 -3.17 3.64
N ALA A 16 -3.88 -2.50 4.34
CA ALA A 16 -2.68 -1.92 3.72
C ALA A 16 -1.76 -3.00 3.14
N LYS A 17 -1.55 -4.10 3.88
CA LYS A 17 -0.74 -5.25 3.45
C LYS A 17 -1.36 -5.95 2.24
N GLU A 18 -2.67 -6.16 2.26
CA GLU A 18 -3.39 -6.75 1.13
C GLU A 18 -3.32 -5.86 -0.10
N TRP A 19 -3.53 -4.56 0.06
CA TRP A 19 -3.38 -3.60 -1.03
C TRP A 19 -1.97 -3.63 -1.63
N TYR A 20 -0.93 -3.59 -0.79
CA TYR A 20 0.47 -3.65 -1.24
C TYR A 20 0.74 -4.92 -2.05
N ARG A 21 0.32 -6.08 -1.55
CA ARG A 21 0.46 -7.36 -2.27
C ARG A 21 -0.20 -7.30 -3.65
N ARG A 22 -1.42 -6.80 -3.74
CA ARG A 22 -2.14 -6.67 -5.02
C ARG A 22 -1.38 -5.76 -5.99
N GLN A 23 -0.81 -4.64 -5.51
CA GLN A 23 -0.04 -3.74 -6.38
C GLN A 23 1.29 -4.34 -6.84
N VAL A 24 1.97 -5.12 -5.99
CA VAL A 24 3.16 -5.88 -6.40
C VAL A 24 2.80 -6.85 -7.52
N GLU A 25 1.69 -7.59 -7.40
CA GLU A 25 1.24 -8.53 -8.43
C GLU A 25 0.90 -7.81 -9.75
N VAL A 26 0.18 -6.68 -9.69
CA VAL A 26 -0.13 -5.84 -10.86
C VAL A 26 1.15 -5.33 -11.52
N SER A 27 2.08 -4.78 -10.73
CA SER A 27 3.33 -4.21 -11.24
C SER A 27 4.22 -5.28 -11.87
N ARG A 28 4.30 -6.46 -11.24
CA ARG A 28 5.03 -7.62 -11.79
C ARG A 28 4.45 -8.06 -13.12
N MET A 29 3.12 -8.14 -13.23
CA MET A 29 2.45 -8.50 -14.49
C MET A 29 2.67 -7.45 -15.57
N ALA A 30 2.62 -6.17 -15.22
CA ALA A 30 2.78 -5.07 -16.17
C ALA A 30 4.21 -4.95 -16.72
N LEU A 31 5.22 -5.17 -15.87
CA LEU A 31 6.63 -5.01 -16.24
C LEU A 31 7.26 -6.28 -16.84
N GLY A 32 6.70 -7.45 -16.55
CA GLY A 32 7.21 -8.73 -17.08
C GLY A 32 8.69 -8.92 -16.77
N ALA A 33 9.52 -9.09 -17.81
CA ALA A 33 10.96 -9.28 -17.65
C ALA A 33 11.70 -8.07 -17.06
N ALA A 34 11.16 -6.86 -17.22
CA ALA A 34 11.76 -5.65 -16.64
C ALA A 34 11.51 -5.54 -15.13
N TRP A 35 10.65 -6.39 -14.55
CA TRP A 35 10.32 -6.39 -13.13
C TRP A 35 11.55 -6.39 -12.23
N GLU A 36 12.53 -7.25 -12.49
CA GLU A 36 13.71 -7.40 -11.63
C GLU A 36 14.56 -6.12 -11.59
N ALA A 37 14.64 -5.40 -12.71
CA ALA A 37 15.39 -4.14 -12.80
C ALA A 37 14.71 -2.98 -12.04
N HIS A 38 13.40 -3.08 -11.80
CA HIS A 38 12.61 -2.03 -11.16
C HIS A 38 12.11 -2.40 -9.77
N LEU A 39 12.38 -3.62 -9.28
CA LEU A 39 11.83 -4.16 -8.03
C LEU A 39 12.05 -3.20 -6.86
N GLU A 40 13.29 -2.79 -6.61
CA GLU A 40 13.65 -1.92 -5.49
C GLU A 40 12.86 -0.60 -5.53
N TRP A 41 12.89 0.07 -6.69
CA TRP A 41 12.16 1.32 -6.89
C TRP A 41 10.65 1.17 -6.69
N ILE A 42 10.06 0.08 -7.19
CA ILE A 42 8.62 -0.20 -7.03
C ILE A 42 8.28 -0.47 -5.57
N GLU A 43 9.11 -1.22 -4.85
CA GLU A 43 8.87 -1.46 -3.44
C GLU A 43 8.88 -0.16 -2.63
N GLU A 44 9.85 0.72 -2.86
CA GLU A 44 9.92 2.03 -2.21
C GLU A 44 8.70 2.89 -2.57
N TYR A 45 8.36 2.95 -3.86
CA TYR A 45 7.19 3.67 -4.35
C TYR A 45 5.89 3.18 -3.69
N LEU A 46 5.66 1.86 -3.68
CA LEU A 46 4.45 1.28 -3.09
C LEU A 46 4.39 1.47 -1.57
N LYS A 47 5.53 1.44 -0.87
CA LYS A 47 5.59 1.76 0.57
C LYS A 47 5.21 3.21 0.82
N GLN A 48 5.68 4.14 -0.02
CA GLN A 48 5.31 5.54 0.06
C GLN A 48 3.82 5.76 -0.25
N GLU A 49 3.25 5.09 -1.25
CA GLU A 49 1.81 5.14 -1.52
C GLU A 49 0.98 4.62 -0.34
N VAL A 50 1.40 3.53 0.30
CA VAL A 50 0.72 3.02 1.51
C VAL A 50 0.71 4.10 2.60
N LYS A 51 1.86 4.77 2.81
CA LYS A 51 1.99 5.84 3.80
C LYS A 51 1.04 7.00 3.48
N GLU A 52 1.01 7.46 2.24
CA GLU A 52 0.14 8.56 1.79
C GLU A 52 -1.34 8.20 1.92
N ARG A 53 -1.73 6.98 1.54
CA ARG A 53 -3.11 6.47 1.71
C ARG A 53 -3.52 6.41 3.19
N LEU A 54 -2.61 6.04 4.07
CA LEU A 54 -2.86 6.03 5.51
C LEU A 54 -2.98 7.45 6.08
N ILE A 55 -2.11 8.38 5.66
CA ILE A 55 -2.22 9.80 6.02
C ILE A 55 -3.55 10.40 5.56
N ALA A 56 -3.99 10.12 4.33
CA ALA A 56 -5.27 10.57 3.79
C ALA A 56 -6.48 10.03 4.58
N ARG A 57 -6.30 8.90 5.29
CA ARG A 57 -7.28 8.33 6.24
C ARG A 57 -7.14 8.86 7.67
N GLY A 58 -6.29 9.86 7.90
CA GLY A 58 -6.07 10.49 9.20
C GLY A 58 -5.01 9.83 10.08
N TRP A 59 -4.25 8.85 9.57
CA TRP A 59 -3.18 8.21 10.33
C TRP A 59 -1.95 9.11 10.43
N ARG A 60 -1.32 9.12 11.61
CA ARG A 60 -0.08 9.86 11.86
C ARG A 60 1.07 8.90 12.09
N PHE A 61 2.14 9.07 11.32
CA PHE A 61 3.40 8.39 11.53
C PHE A 61 4.28 9.25 12.43
N LYS A 62 4.96 8.63 13.40
CA LYS A 62 6.01 9.33 14.15
C LYS A 62 7.19 9.57 13.21
N ALA A 63 7.73 10.78 13.25
CA ALA A 63 8.98 11.15 12.59
C ALA A 63 10.17 10.52 13.31
#